data_AF-A0A1M5AEC7-F1
#
_entry.id   AF-A0A1M5AEC7-F1
#
_cell.length_a   1.000
_cell.length_b   1.000
_cell.length_c   1.000
_cell.angle_alpha   90.00
_cell.angle_beta   90.00
_cell.angle_gamma   90.00
#
_symmetry.space_group_name_H-M   'P 1'
#
loop_
_entity.id
_entity.type
_entity.pdbx_description
1 polymer ?
#
loop_
_entity_poly.entity_id
_entity_poly.type
_entity_poly.pdbx_seq_one_letter_code
_entity_poly.pdbx_strand_id
1 'polypeptide(L)'
;MSQLANVLNGLPHKDISTLAHYHLIKLKIMSKTIDFKKSIQGLSIDDLKARIAEDEQRLKKLEFGHAISPLENPMSIRSLRRELARLKTELKKQQLSA
;
A
#
# COMPACT_ATOMS: atom_id res chain seq x y z
N MET A 1 38.62 -31.24 15.67
CA MET A 1 38.12 -30.32 16.70
C MET A 1 38.69 -28.93 16.42
N SER A 2 37.82 -27.92 16.37
CA SER A 2 38.18 -26.50 16.32
C SER A 2 38.84 -26.00 15.03
N GLN A 3 38.02 -25.68 14.03
CA GLN A 3 38.08 -24.39 13.32
C GLN A 3 36.94 -24.35 12.29
N LEU A 4 36.13 -23.28 12.32
CA LEU A 4 35.04 -22.95 11.39
C LEU A 4 33.64 -23.49 11.69
N ALA A 5 33.31 -23.69 12.96
CA ALA A 5 31.92 -23.57 13.45
C ALA A 5 31.38 -22.12 13.42
N ASN A 6 32.06 -21.19 12.73
CA ASN A 6 31.82 -19.74 12.82
C ASN A 6 31.16 -19.12 11.58
N VAL A 7 30.73 -19.89 10.58
CA VAL A 7 30.07 -19.33 9.38
C VAL A 7 28.53 -19.25 9.51
N LEU A 8 27.96 -19.76 10.61
CA LEU A 8 26.52 -19.66 10.91
C LEU A 8 26.16 -18.57 11.94
N ASN A 9 27.05 -17.61 12.19
CA ASN A 9 26.82 -16.46 13.09
C ASN A 9 26.72 -15.14 12.30
N GLY A 10 25.85 -15.10 11.28
CA GLY A 10 25.69 -13.90 10.42
C GLY A 10 24.25 -13.54 10.03
N LEU A 11 23.26 -14.34 10.43
CA LEU A 11 21.87 -13.89 10.39
C LEU A 11 21.59 -13.22 11.73
N PRO A 12 21.14 -11.95 11.77
CA PRO A 12 20.86 -11.28 13.03
C PRO A 12 19.90 -12.17 13.80
N HIS A 13 20.35 -12.54 15.00
CA HIS A 13 19.56 -13.30 15.96
C HIS A 13 18.16 -12.67 15.96
N LYS A 14 17.12 -13.46 15.68
CA LYS A 14 15.72 -12.98 15.67
C LYS A 14 15.34 -12.62 17.10
N ASP A 15 15.88 -11.54 17.62
CA ASP A 15 15.63 -11.04 18.96
C ASP A 15 14.16 -10.69 19.08
N ILE A 16 13.55 -10.99 20.23
CA ILE A 16 12.11 -10.76 20.47
C ILE A 16 11.74 -9.30 20.16
N SER A 17 12.66 -8.36 20.37
CA SER A 17 12.52 -6.95 20.01
C SER A 17 12.37 -6.72 18.49
N THR A 18 13.17 -7.37 17.64
CA THR A 18 13.07 -7.23 16.18
C THR A 18 11.83 -7.92 15.63
N LEU A 19 11.44 -9.07 16.21
CA LEU A 19 10.20 -9.75 15.86
C LEU A 19 8.97 -8.94 16.27
N ALA A 20 8.99 -8.32 17.46
CA ALA A 20 7.95 -7.41 17.93
C ALA A 20 7.85 -6.17 17.04
N HIS A 21 8.99 -5.55 16.68
CA HIS A 21 9.02 -4.41 15.77
C HIS A 21 8.44 -4.75 14.38
N TYR A 22 8.85 -5.88 13.80
CA TYR A 22 8.30 -6.38 12.54
C TYR A 22 6.78 -6.65 12.65
N HIS A 23 6.35 -7.28 13.74
CA HIS A 23 4.93 -7.57 13.98
C HIS A 23 4.11 -6.29 14.13
N LEU A 24 4.59 -5.31 14.90
CA LEU A 24 3.96 -4.00 15.06
C LEU A 24 3.88 -3.23 13.74
N ILE A 25 4.95 -3.23 12.93
CA ILE A 25 4.92 -2.67 11.58
C ILE A 25 3.86 -3.37 10.72
N LYS A 26 3.85 -4.71 10.72
CA LYS A 26 2.91 -5.50 9.93
C LYS A 26 1.47 -5.23 10.33
N LEU A 27 1.19 -5.21 11.64
CA LEU A 27 -0.12 -4.85 12.19
C LEU A 27 -0.51 -3.41 11.81
N LYS A 28 0.41 -2.45 11.91
CA LYS A 28 0.16 -1.06 11.54
C LYS A 28 -0.15 -0.90 10.05
N ILE A 29 0.56 -1.62 9.17
CA ILE A 29 0.28 -1.64 7.73
C ILE A 29 -1.08 -2.27 7.43
N MET A 30 -1.41 -3.37 8.12
CA MET A 30 -2.70 -4.04 7.98
C MET A 30 -3.86 -3.14 8.44
N SER A 31 -3.71 -2.44 9.58
CA SER A 31 -4.68 -1.44 10.06
C SER A 31 -4.96 -0.39 9.00
N LYS A 32 -3.92 0.29 8.48
CA LYS A 32 -4.08 1.35 7.46
C LYS A 32 -4.90 0.91 6.25
N THR A 33 -4.74 -0.35 5.81
CA THR A 33 -5.50 -0.89 4.68
C THR A 33 -6.96 -1.15 5.05
N ILE A 34 -7.23 -1.65 6.26
CA ILE A 34 -8.59 -1.88 6.77
C ILE A 34 -9.31 -0.54 6.94
N ASP A 35 -8.62 0.46 7.49
CA ASP A 35 -9.16 1.81 7.73
C ASP A 35 -9.57 2.47 6.41
N PHE A 36 -8.73 2.37 5.37
CA PHE A 36 -9.07 2.86 4.03
C PHE A 36 -10.26 2.14 3.41
N LYS A 37 -10.34 0.80 3.56
CA LYS A 37 -11.49 0.04 3.05
C LYS A 37 -12.79 0.47 3.73
N LYS A 38 -12.75 0.73 5.03
CA LYS A 38 -13.92 1.22 5.78
C LYS A 38 -14.33 2.63 5.34
N SER A 39 -13.37 3.53 5.06
CA SER A 39 -13.70 4.90 4.68
C SER A 39 -14.36 5.02 3.30
N ILE A 40 -14.19 4.03 2.42
CA ILE A 40 -14.86 3.99 1.11
C ILE A 40 -16.17 3.21 1.14
N GLN A 41 -16.40 2.41 2.18
CA GLN A 41 -17.66 1.70 2.41
C GLN A 41 -18.70 2.68 2.96
N GLY A 42 -19.61 3.13 2.09
CA GLY A 42 -20.64 4.11 2.43
C GLY A 42 -20.67 5.34 1.52
N LEU A 43 -19.70 5.48 0.62
CA LEU A 43 -19.76 6.47 -0.45
C LEU A 43 -20.84 6.10 -1.47
N SER A 44 -21.50 7.12 -2.04
CA SER A 44 -22.43 6.92 -3.15
C SER A 44 -21.68 6.51 -4.43
N ILE A 45 -22.41 5.92 -5.38
CA ILE A 45 -21.84 5.54 -6.69
C ILE A 45 -21.23 6.75 -7.40
N ASP A 46 -21.86 7.92 -7.30
CA ASP A 46 -21.40 9.12 -7.98
C ASP A 46 -20.18 9.73 -7.30
N ASP A 47 -20.12 9.71 -5.96
CA ASP A 47 -18.92 10.13 -5.21
C ASP A 47 -17.72 9.22 -5.51
N LEU A 48 -17.96 7.90 -5.60
CA LEU A 48 -16.93 6.94 -5.99
C LEU A 48 -16.40 7.23 -7.39
N LYS A 49 -17.27 7.51 -8.36
CA LYS A 49 -16.86 7.88 -9.73
C LYS A 49 -16.08 9.18 -9.76
N ALA A 50 -16.55 10.21 -9.07
CA ALA A 50 -15.87 11.52 -9.01
C ALA A 50 -14.45 11.37 -8.46
N ARG A 51 -14.31 10.65 -7.34
CA ARG A 51 -13.01 10.41 -6.70
C ARG A 51 -12.08 9.55 -7.54
N ILE A 52 -12.60 8.54 -8.24
CA ILE A 52 -11.83 7.74 -9.20
C ILE A 52 -11.29 8.64 -10.32
N ALA A 53 -12.12 9.51 -10.89
CA ALA A 53 -11.69 10.40 -11.97
C ALA A 53 -10.59 11.38 -11.53
N GLU A 54 -10.72 11.94 -10.32
CA GLU A 54 -9.70 12.80 -9.72
C GLU A 54 -8.38 12.05 -9.51
N ASP A 55 -8.43 10.86 -8.89
CA ASP A 55 -7.23 10.06 -8.63
C ASP A 55 -6.57 9.55 -9.93
N GLU A 56 -7.34 9.28 -10.99
CA GLU A 56 -6.81 8.97 -12.32
C GLU A 56 -6.04 10.15 -12.93
N GLN A 57 -6.56 11.37 -12.81
CA GLN A 57 -5.87 12.57 -13.28
C GLN A 57 -4.60 12.82 -12.47
N ARG A 58 -4.66 12.64 -11.14
CA ARG A 58 -3.51 12.76 -10.26
C ARG A 58 -2.43 11.72 -10.59
N LEU A 59 -2.84 10.49 -10.87
CA LEU A 59 -1.92 9.41 -11.26
C LEU A 59 -1.19 9.76 -12.55
N LYS A 60 -1.92 10.20 -13.58
CA LYS A 60 -1.32 10.63 -14.85
C LYS A 60 -0.29 11.74 -14.62
N LYS A 61 -0.62 12.77 -13.85
CA LYS A 61 0.31 13.86 -13.53
C LYS A 61 1.59 13.36 -12.85
N LEU A 62 1.47 12.43 -11.90
CA LEU A 62 2.63 11.84 -11.22
C LEU A 62 3.46 10.98 -12.16
N GLU A 63 2.84 10.18 -13.02
CA GLU A 63 3.54 9.35 -14.01
C GLU A 63 4.29 10.22 -15.03
N PHE A 64 3.66 11.26 -15.56
CA PHE A 64 4.31 12.22 -16.45
C PHE A 64 5.45 12.97 -15.75
N GLY A 65 5.20 13.46 -14.52
CA GLY A 65 6.22 14.11 -13.71
C GLY A 65 7.44 13.20 -13.50
N HIS A 66 7.21 11.93 -13.17
CA HIS A 66 8.27 10.93 -12.97
C HIS A 66 9.07 10.62 -14.23
N ALA A 67 8.40 10.57 -15.38
CA ALA A 67 9.04 10.33 -16.66
C ALA A 67 9.95 11.49 -17.11
N ILE A 68 9.58 12.73 -16.76
CA ILE A 68 10.37 13.93 -17.06
C ILE A 68 11.52 14.10 -16.06
N SER A 69 11.21 13.97 -14.77
CA SER A 69 12.17 14.06 -13.68
C SER A 69 11.94 12.91 -12.71
N PRO A 70 12.98 12.14 -12.34
CA PRO A 70 12.86 11.13 -11.31
C PRO A 70 12.19 11.73 -10.06
N LEU A 71 11.15 11.06 -9.55
CA LEU A 71 10.47 11.51 -8.34
C LEU A 71 11.32 11.13 -7.14
N GLU A 72 11.39 12.03 -6.15
CA GLU A 72 11.98 11.76 -4.84
C GLU A 72 11.42 10.48 -4.20
N ASN A 73 10.14 10.20 -4.44
CA ASN A 73 9.49 8.99 -3.94
C ASN A 73 8.61 8.30 -4.99
N PRO A 74 9.15 7.33 -5.75
CA PRO A 74 8.38 6.55 -6.74
C PRO A 74 7.31 5.64 -6.09
N MET A 75 7.39 5.40 -4.77
CA MET A 75 6.36 4.63 -4.06
C MET A 75 5.02 5.36 -3.97
N SER A 76 4.99 6.68 -4.17
CA SER A 76 3.76 7.48 -4.24
C SER A 76 2.84 7.00 -5.38
N ILE A 77 3.40 6.76 -6.57
CA ILE A 77 2.69 6.19 -7.72
C ILE A 77 2.13 4.82 -7.37
N ARG A 78 2.94 3.96 -6.74
CA ARG A 78 2.53 2.61 -6.34
C ARG A 78 1.37 2.64 -5.34
N SER A 79 1.38 3.58 -4.40
CA SER A 79 0.33 3.74 -3.39
C SER A 79 -0.96 4.24 -4.02
N LEU A 80 -0.90 5.28 -4.86
CA LEU A 80 -2.07 5.82 -5.56
C LEU A 80 -2.74 4.76 -6.46
N ARG A 81 -1.95 3.98 -7.21
CA ARG A 81 -2.49 2.85 -8.01
C ARG A 81 -3.27 1.85 -7.16
N ARG A 82 -2.84 1.57 -5.93
CA ARG A 82 -3.58 0.68 -5.02
C ARG A 82 -4.86 1.30 -4.50
N GLU A 83 -4.83 2.57 -4.13
CA GLU A 83 -6.01 3.30 -3.64
C GLU A 83 -7.09 3.34 -4.73
N LEU A 84 -6.69 3.68 -5.95
CA LEU A 84 -7.55 3.70 -7.13
C LEU A 84 -8.13 2.33 -7.44
N ALA A 85 -7.32 1.26 -7.38
CA ALA A 85 -7.82 -0.10 -7.57
C ALA A 85 -8.87 -0.48 -6.51
N ARG A 86 -8.68 -0.09 -5.25
CA ARG A 86 -9.66 -0.34 -4.16
C ARG A 86 -10.97 0.40 -4.39
N LEU A 87 -10.91 1.67 -4.83
CA LEU A 87 -12.10 2.45 -5.19
C LEU A 87 -12.87 1.80 -6.33
N LYS A 88 -12.18 1.39 -7.41
CA LYS A 88 -12.80 0.68 -8.54
C LYS A 88 -13.43 -0.65 -8.13
N THR A 89 -12.78 -1.40 -7.24
CA THR A 89 -13.35 -2.65 -6.70
C THR A 89 -14.62 -2.38 -5.91
N GLU A 90 -14.66 -1.35 -5.07
CA GLU A 90 -15.87 -1.01 -4.30
C GLU A 90 -17.00 -0.54 -5.22
N LEU A 91 -16.71 0.29 -6.22
CA LEU A 91 -17.68 0.69 -7.24
C LEU A 91 -18.27 -0.53 -7.95
N LYS A 92 -17.41 -1.47 -8.39
CA LYS A 92 -17.88 -2.69 -9.06
C LYS A 92 -18.72 -3.56 -8.13
N LYS A 93 -18.36 -3.64 -6.85
CA LYS A 93 -19.13 -4.37 -5.83
C LYS A 93 -20.53 -3.75 -5.69
N GLN A 94 -20.65 -2.43 -5.57
CA GLN A 94 -21.93 -1.75 -5.50
C GLN A 94 -22.79 -1.99 -6.75
N GLN A 95 -22.17 -1.95 -7.94
CA GLN A 95 -22.85 -2.23 -9.22
C GLN A 95 -23.34 -3.67 -9.37
N LEU A 96 -22.73 -4.63 -8.68
CA LEU A 96 -23.15 -6.04 -8.71
C LEU A 96 -24.22 -6.35 -7.66
N SER A 97 -24.30 -5.54 -6.59
CA SER A 97 -25.31 -5.67 -5.54
C SER A 97 -26.57 -4.85 -5.78
N ALA A 98 -26.50 -3.86 -6.68
CA ALA A 98 -27.63 -3.07 -7.16
C ALA A 98 -28.35 -3.83 -8.28
#